data_AF-K1SSH7-F1
#
_entry.id   AF-K1SSH7-F1
#
_cell.length_a   1.000
_cell.length_b   1.000
_cell.length_c   1.000
_cell.angle_alpha   90.00
_cell.angle_beta   90.00
_cell.angle_gamma   90.00
#
_symmetry.space_group_name_H-M   'P 1'
#
loop_
_entity.id
_entity.type
_entity.pdbx_description
1 polymer ?
#
loop_
_entity_poly.entity_id
_entity_poly.type
_entity_poly.pdbx_seq_one_letter_code
_entity_poly.pdbx_strand_id
1 'polypeptide(L)'
;MTEVPGVDDLHDADGILADAMARTAALWGAKRTWYLVNGSTCGILAAIRAAVVSSGRTAVICARNCHKSVYHAIELNRLTAHWLVPPVDPAFGIYGSLTPAMVADALRACPDA
;
A
#
# COMPACT_ATOMS: atom_id res chain seq x y z
N MET A 1 -23.80 -10.17 6.09
CA MET A 1 -24.05 -11.62 6.12
C MET A 1 -22.73 -12.27 5.76
N THR A 2 -22.23 -13.20 6.56
CA THR A 2 -21.00 -13.95 6.26
C THR A 2 -21.32 -15.43 6.50
N GLU A 3 -20.85 -16.30 5.61
CA GLU A 3 -20.88 -17.76 5.75
C GLU A 3 -22.29 -18.40 5.82
N VAL A 4 -23.23 -17.94 4.99
CA VAL A 4 -24.54 -18.59 4.81
C VAL A 4 -24.60 -19.20 3.40
N PRO A 5 -25.20 -20.39 3.21
CA PRO A 5 -25.34 -20.96 1.87
C PRO A 5 -25.99 -19.97 0.89
N GLY A 6 -25.33 -19.75 -0.26
CA GLY A 6 -25.78 -18.81 -1.29
C GLY A 6 -25.23 -17.38 -1.17
N VAL A 7 -24.40 -17.08 -0.16
CA VAL A 7 -23.59 -15.86 -0.12
C VAL A 7 -22.11 -16.20 -0.23
N ASP A 8 -21.39 -15.41 -1.01
CA ASP A 8 -19.94 -15.54 -1.23
C ASP A 8 -19.15 -15.03 -0.01
N ASP A 9 -17.92 -15.51 0.16
CA ASP A 9 -17.00 -15.08 1.22
C ASP A 9 -15.99 -14.08 0.65
N LEU A 10 -15.90 -12.88 1.23
CA LEU A 10 -14.93 -11.89 0.78
C LEU A 10 -13.47 -12.30 1.06
N HIS A 11 -13.24 -13.09 2.11
CA HIS A 11 -11.89 -13.49 2.52
C HIS A 11 -11.33 -14.64 1.67
N ASP A 12 -12.22 -15.47 1.11
CA ASP A 12 -11.89 -16.58 0.22
C ASP A 12 -12.86 -16.61 -0.99
N ALA A 13 -12.90 -15.49 -1.72
CA ALA A 13 -13.87 -15.30 -2.79
C ALA A 13 -13.63 -16.25 -3.96
N ASP A 14 -14.65 -17.06 -4.29
CA ASP A 14 -14.64 -18.01 -5.41
C ASP A 14 -15.85 -17.84 -6.36
N GLY A 15 -16.81 -16.96 -6.03
CA GLY A 15 -18.02 -16.72 -6.80
C GLY A 15 -18.18 -15.29 -7.31
N ILE A 16 -19.35 -14.69 -7.04
CA ILE A 16 -19.73 -13.37 -7.56
C ILE A 16 -18.74 -12.26 -7.17
N LEU A 17 -18.09 -12.36 -6.01
CA LEU A 17 -17.08 -11.42 -5.56
C LEU A 17 -15.79 -11.59 -6.35
N ALA A 18 -15.36 -12.82 -6.63
CA ALA A 18 -14.20 -13.09 -7.47
C ALA A 18 -14.40 -12.53 -8.88
N ASP A 19 -15.56 -12.80 -9.48
CA ASP A 19 -15.94 -12.26 -10.79
C ASP A 19 -16.01 -10.73 -10.80
N ALA A 20 -16.58 -10.13 -9.74
CA ALA A 20 -16.65 -8.69 -9.60
C ALA A 20 -15.26 -8.06 -9.47
N MET A 21 -14.38 -8.65 -8.67
CA MET A 21 -13.00 -8.19 -8.52
C MET A 21 -12.21 -8.34 -9.83
N ALA A 22 -12.42 -9.40 -10.61
CA ALA A 22 -11.82 -9.58 -11.93
C ALA A 22 -12.29 -8.51 -12.93
N ARG A 23 -13.60 -8.21 -12.97
CA ARG A 23 -14.14 -7.12 -13.79
C ARG A 23 -13.59 -5.76 -13.39
N THR A 24 -13.47 -5.50 -12.09
CA THR A 24 -12.90 -4.24 -11.58
C THR A 24 -11.41 -4.13 -11.92
N ALA A 25 -10.66 -5.23 -11.83
CA ALA A 25 -9.26 -5.25 -12.27
C ALA A 25 -9.13 -4.88 -13.75
N ALA A 26 -9.99 -5.46 -14.62
CA ALA A 26 -10.03 -5.12 -16.04
C ALA A 26 -10.41 -3.65 -16.29
N LEU A 27 -11.38 -3.12 -15.55
CA LEU A 27 -11.82 -1.72 -15.67
C LEU A 27 -10.70 -0.72 -15.36
N TRP A 28 -9.89 -0.99 -14.33
CA TRP A 28 -8.83 -0.08 -13.88
C TRP A 28 -7.44 -0.42 -14.47
N GLY A 29 -7.35 -1.45 -15.32
CA GLY A 29 -6.07 -1.91 -15.87
C GLY A 29 -5.12 -2.49 -14.82
N ALA A 30 -5.65 -3.02 -13.71
CA ALA A 30 -4.86 -3.64 -12.65
C ALA A 30 -4.66 -5.14 -12.93
N LYS A 31 -3.52 -5.70 -12.45
CA LYS A 31 -3.28 -7.15 -12.53
C LYS A 31 -4.26 -7.95 -11.68
N ARG A 32 -4.60 -7.45 -10.49
CA ARG A 32 -5.56 -8.03 -9.54
C ARG A 32 -6.18 -6.90 -8.71
N THR A 33 -7.40 -7.11 -8.25
CA THR A 33 -8.13 -6.21 -7.34
C THR A 33 -8.65 -7.01 -6.16
N TRP A 34 -8.61 -6.40 -4.98
CA TRP A 34 -9.28 -6.90 -3.78
C TRP A 34 -10.21 -5.82 -3.25
N TYR A 35 -11.44 -6.21 -2.90
CA TYR A 35 -12.36 -5.30 -2.22
C TYR A 35 -12.03 -5.23 -0.73
N LEU A 36 -12.17 -4.03 -0.17
CA LEU A 36 -11.81 -3.73 1.20
C LEU A 36 -13.02 -3.13 1.91
N VAL A 37 -13.34 -3.67 3.10
CA VAL A 37 -14.48 -3.22 3.90
C VAL A 37 -14.08 -2.39 5.11
N ASN A 38 -12.78 -2.25 5.40
CA ASN A 38 -12.26 -1.49 6.54
C ASN A 38 -11.42 -0.28 6.11
N GLY A 39 -11.86 0.36 5.01
CA GLY A 39 -11.27 1.57 4.43
C GLY A 39 -9.83 1.41 3.93
N SER A 40 -9.27 2.53 3.45
CA SER A 40 -7.91 2.57 2.86
C SER A 40 -6.81 2.21 3.86
N THR A 41 -7.04 2.42 5.17
CA THR A 41 -6.10 2.03 6.23
C THR A 41 -5.79 0.54 6.18
N CYS A 42 -6.81 -0.34 6.11
CA CYS A 42 -6.56 -1.78 6.06
C CYS A 42 -5.84 -2.20 4.76
N GLY A 43 -6.16 -1.54 3.65
CA GLY A 43 -5.48 -1.75 2.36
C GLY A 43 -4.00 -1.42 2.43
N ILE A 44 -3.64 -0.28 3.02
CA ILE A 44 -2.24 0.14 3.19
C ILE A 44 -1.47 -0.84 4.09
N LEU A 45 -2.05 -1.25 5.22
CA LEU A 45 -1.43 -2.23 6.12
C LEU A 45 -1.18 -3.56 5.40
N ALA A 46 -2.19 -4.08 4.69
CA ALA A 46 -2.11 -5.33 3.95
C ALA A 46 -1.10 -5.24 2.79
N ALA A 47 -1.13 -4.17 2.02
CA ALA A 47 -0.24 -3.95 0.89
C ALA A 47 1.23 -3.88 1.31
N ILE A 48 1.55 -3.11 2.37
CA ILE A 48 2.92 -3.00 2.87
C ILE A 48 3.41 -4.34 3.42
N ARG A 49 2.59 -5.06 4.20
CA ARG A 49 2.96 -6.38 4.72
C ARG A 49 3.23 -7.37 3.58
N ALA A 50 2.36 -7.44 2.59
CA ALA A 50 2.49 -8.34 1.45
C ALA A 50 3.69 -7.99 0.56
N ALA A 51 3.98 -6.70 0.36
CA ALA A 51 5.10 -6.27 -0.47
C ALA A 51 6.47 -6.46 0.22
N VAL A 52 6.55 -6.13 1.51
CA VAL A 52 7.83 -6.11 2.24
C VAL A 52 8.08 -7.43 2.95
N VAL A 53 7.25 -7.76 3.96
CA VAL A 53 7.49 -8.90 4.86
C VAL A 53 7.41 -10.23 4.12
N SER A 54 6.41 -10.42 3.26
CA SER A 54 6.27 -11.68 2.49
C SER A 54 7.40 -11.89 1.48
N SER A 55 8.19 -10.86 1.17
CA SER A 55 9.38 -10.97 0.32
C SER A 55 10.69 -11.19 1.11
N GLY A 56 10.61 -11.27 2.45
CA GLY A 56 11.77 -11.41 3.33
C GLY A 56 12.52 -10.10 3.61
N ARG A 57 12.06 -8.97 3.07
CA ARG A 57 12.63 -7.64 3.33
C ARG A 57 12.20 -7.12 4.70
N THR A 58 13.03 -6.23 5.25
CA THR A 58 12.82 -5.60 6.57
C THR A 58 12.84 -4.07 6.52
N ALA A 59 13.01 -3.49 5.34
CA ALA A 59 13.06 -2.05 5.14
C ALA A 59 12.02 -1.58 4.11
N VAL A 60 11.66 -0.30 4.17
CA VAL A 60 10.74 0.34 3.22
C VAL A 60 11.11 1.81 3.01
N ILE A 61 11.07 2.27 1.75
CA ILE A 61 11.21 3.69 1.41
C ILE A 61 9.82 4.33 1.42
N CYS A 62 9.66 5.45 2.15
CA CYS A 62 8.38 6.12 2.29
C CYS A 62 8.53 7.64 2.22
N ALA A 63 7.55 8.31 1.59
CA ALA A 63 7.42 9.76 1.68
C ALA A 63 7.09 10.16 3.12
N ARG A 64 7.75 11.20 3.66
CA ARG A 64 7.57 11.62 5.05
C ARG A 64 6.16 12.15 5.33
N ASN A 65 5.49 12.68 4.31
CA ASN A 65 4.11 13.14 4.36
C ASN A 65 3.08 12.03 4.07
N CYS A 66 3.48 10.75 4.09
CA CYS A 66 2.54 9.65 3.91
C CYS A 66 1.47 9.60 5.01
N HIS A 67 0.36 8.92 4.71
CA HIS A 67 -0.75 8.77 5.64
C HIS A 67 -0.34 8.02 6.91
N LYS A 68 -0.96 8.33 8.05
CA LYS A 68 -0.67 7.73 9.37
C LYS A 68 -0.68 6.20 9.36
N SER A 69 -1.51 5.58 8.51
CA SER A 69 -1.57 4.12 8.37
C SER A 69 -0.27 3.49 7.85
N VAL A 70 0.58 4.23 7.11
CA VAL A 70 1.90 3.76 6.69
C VAL A 70 2.83 3.62 7.89
N TYR A 71 2.81 4.60 8.79
CA TYR A 71 3.55 4.54 10.06
C TYR A 71 3.12 3.34 10.91
N HIS A 72 1.81 3.10 11.02
CA HIS A 72 1.29 1.91 11.71
C HIS A 72 1.74 0.61 11.04
N ALA A 73 1.80 0.56 9.70
CA ALA A 73 2.29 -0.62 8.99
C ALA A 73 3.76 -0.88 9.31
N ILE A 74 4.59 0.16 9.32
CA ILE A 74 6.01 0.10 9.68
C ILE A 74 6.18 -0.44 11.10
N GLU A 75 5.43 0.10 12.06
CA GLU A 75 5.46 -0.33 13.46
C GLU A 75 5.03 -1.80 13.62
N LEU A 76 3.85 -2.16 13.11
CA LEU A 76 3.29 -3.51 13.23
C LEU A 76 4.19 -4.59 12.62
N ASN A 77 4.90 -4.25 11.54
CA ASN A 77 5.78 -5.18 10.83
C ASN A 77 7.27 -5.04 11.23
N ARG A 78 7.59 -4.17 12.20
CA ARG A 78 8.96 -3.88 12.67
C ARG A 78 9.93 -3.52 11.55
N LEU A 79 9.47 -2.68 10.62
CA LEU A 79 10.25 -2.29 9.44
C LEU A 79 11.19 -1.12 9.73
N THR A 80 12.34 -1.08 9.07
CA THR A 80 13.20 0.09 8.99
C THR A 80 12.69 1.04 7.91
N ALA A 81 12.36 2.28 8.26
CA ALA A 81 11.84 3.26 7.33
C ALA A 81 12.94 4.20 6.82
N HIS A 82 13.08 4.29 5.50
CA HIS A 82 13.91 5.29 4.82
C HIS A 82 13.02 6.42 4.30
N TRP A 83 13.23 7.62 4.82
CA TRP A 83 12.33 8.75 4.58
C TRP A 83 12.77 9.62 3.42
N LEU A 84 11.86 9.80 2.45
CA LEU A 84 11.94 10.86 1.47
C LEU A 84 11.16 12.06 2.00
N VAL A 85 11.84 13.16 2.32
CA VAL A 85 11.19 14.39 2.77
C VAL A 85 10.83 15.23 1.55
N PRO A 86 9.54 15.42 1.22
CA PRO A 86 9.19 16.28 0.10
C PRO A 86 9.59 17.73 0.37
N PRO A 87 9.99 18.49 -0.66
CA PRO A 87 10.27 19.92 -0.50
C PRO A 87 9.02 20.64 -0.02
N VAL A 88 9.19 21.72 0.74
CA VAL A 88 8.07 22.59 1.12
C VAL A 88 7.96 23.71 0.10
N ASP A 89 6.76 23.94 -0.41
CA ASP A 89 6.47 25.10 -1.24
C ASP A 89 6.57 26.38 -0.38
N PRO A 90 7.47 27.32 -0.69
CA PRO A 90 7.71 28.48 0.15
C PRO A 90 6.56 29.50 0.12
N ALA A 91 5.71 29.49 -0.91
CA ALA A 91 4.57 30.40 -1.01
C ALA A 91 3.38 29.92 -0.16
N PHE A 92 3.19 28.60 -0.05
CA PHE A 92 2.01 28.01 0.60
C PHE A 92 2.30 27.28 1.91
N GLY A 93 3.57 26.97 2.21
CA GLY A 93 3.96 26.23 3.40
C GLY A 93 3.51 24.76 3.41
N ILE A 94 3.19 24.19 2.24
CA ILE A 94 2.72 22.81 2.08
C ILE A 94 3.80 21.94 1.45
N TYR A 95 3.71 20.63 1.65
CA TYR A 95 4.58 19.68 0.94
C TYR A 95 4.31 19.71 -0.57
N GLY A 96 5.37 19.86 -1.35
CA GLY A 96 5.41 19.66 -2.79
C GLY A 96 5.60 18.20 -3.17
N SER A 97 5.92 17.96 -4.44
CA SER A 97 6.11 16.61 -4.98
C SER A 97 7.52 16.08 -4.76
N LEU A 98 7.64 14.77 -4.57
CA LEU A 98 8.92 14.06 -4.70
C LEU A 98 9.33 14.00 -6.17
N THR A 99 10.61 14.25 -6.46
CA THR A 99 11.13 14.13 -7.82
C THR A 99 11.55 12.69 -8.13
N PRO A 100 11.55 12.28 -9.41
CA PRO A 100 12.07 10.97 -9.81
C PRO A 100 13.53 10.74 -9.37
N ALA A 101 14.35 11.80 -9.37
CA ALA A 101 15.74 11.73 -8.92
C ALA A 101 15.86 11.35 -7.44
N MET A 102 15.04 11.96 -6.57
CA MET A 102 15.02 11.63 -5.13
C MET A 102 14.68 10.15 -4.90
N VAL A 103 13.72 9.61 -5.66
CA VAL A 103 13.35 8.19 -5.57
C VAL A 103 14.49 7.30 -6.07
N ALA A 104 15.10 7.64 -7.20
CA ALA A 104 16.22 6.90 -7.75
C ALA A 104 17.45 6.90 -6.83
N ASP A 105 17.76 8.02 -6.18
CA ASP A 105 18.81 8.14 -5.18
C ASP A 105 18.52 7.26 -3.96
N ALA A 106 17.29 7.28 -3.44
CA ALA A 106 16.92 6.44 -2.31
C ALA A 106 16.98 4.94 -2.64
N LEU A 107 16.54 4.53 -3.84
CA LEU A 107 16.66 3.13 -4.27
C LEU A 107 18.12 2.68 -4.39
N ARG A 108 19.03 3.57 -4.84
CA ARG A 108 20.47 3.27 -4.86
C ARG A 108 21.07 3.20 -3.46
N ALA A 109 20.66 4.08 -2.56
CA ALA A 109 21.18 4.15 -1.19
C ALA A 109 20.62 3.05 -0.28
N CYS A 110 19.47 2.47 -0.63
CA CYS A 110 18.76 1.48 0.17
C CYS A 110 18.36 0.26 -0.69
N PRO A 111 19.33 -0.55 -1.17
CA PRO A 111 19.06 -1.67 -2.08
C PRO A 111 18.19 -2.78 -1.45
N ASP A 112 18.22 -2.89 -0.12
CA ASP A 112 17.47 -3.87 0.67
C ASP A 112 16.05 -3.41 1.04
N ALA A 113 15.68 -2.17 0.67
CA ALA A 113 14.37 -1.58 0.95
C ALA A 113 13.32 -1.81 -0.15
#